data_AF-A0AAW2GYT9-F1
#
_entry.id   AF-A0AAW2GYT9-F1
#
_cell.length_a   1.000
_cell.length_b   1.000
_cell.length_c   1.000
_cell.angle_alpha   90.00
_cell.angle_beta   90.00
_cell.angle_gamma   90.00
#
_symmetry.space_group_name_H-M   'P 1'
#
loop_
_entity.id
_entity.type
_entity.pdbx_description
1 polymer ?
#
loop_
_entity_poly.entity_id
_entity_poly.type
_entity_poly.pdbx_seq_one_letter_code
_entity_poly.pdbx_strand_id
1 'polypeptide(L)'
;MNATVPSTSDDTRDVNKCKNKITKKNRFNLDSLTPIIYFSTLHIIAIHGLITIFSLKVKTILWLLFLYEIGCIGITAGAHRLWSHRSYKVNLPLKLIILAFFSVNAQVIIKKKKINNNNNQTISCVI
;
A
#
# COMPACT_ATOMS: atom_id res chain seq x y z
N MET A 1 -11.52 -62.23 0.73
CA MET A 1 -10.47 -61.45 1.43
C MET A 1 -10.57 -60.00 0.95
N ASN A 2 -11.40 -59.18 1.59
CA ASN A 2 -11.49 -57.75 1.26
C ASN A 2 -10.82 -56.97 2.39
N ALA A 3 -9.59 -56.53 2.13
CA ALA A 3 -8.88 -55.65 3.03
C ALA A 3 -9.56 -54.27 3.02
N THR A 4 -10.27 -53.95 4.09
CA THR A 4 -10.72 -52.58 4.35
C THR A 4 -9.48 -51.74 4.66
N VAL A 5 -9.04 -50.94 3.68
CA VAL A 5 -7.94 -49.98 3.87
C VAL A 5 -8.41 -48.94 4.88
N PRO A 6 -7.69 -48.69 6.00
CA PRO A 6 -8.11 -47.70 6.98
C PRO A 6 -8.11 -46.32 6.32
N SER A 7 -9.23 -45.61 6.37
CA SER A 7 -9.31 -44.21 5.96
C SER A 7 -8.61 -43.35 7.00
N THR A 8 -7.29 -43.21 6.85
CA THR A 8 -6.42 -42.41 7.71
C THR A 8 -6.76 -40.92 7.54
N SER A 9 -7.66 -40.44 8.39
CA SER A 9 -7.97 -39.00 8.50
C SER A 9 -6.74 -38.15 8.91
N ASP A 10 -5.70 -38.78 9.47
CA ASP A 10 -4.40 -38.18 9.76
C ASP A 10 -3.58 -37.91 8.48
N ASP A 11 -3.50 -38.86 7.54
CA ASP A 11 -2.70 -38.67 6.32
C ASP A 11 -3.20 -37.50 5.47
N THR A 12 -4.53 -37.36 5.35
CA THR A 12 -5.13 -36.25 4.58
C THR A 12 -4.80 -34.87 5.18
N ARG A 13 -4.59 -34.77 6.50
CA ARG A 13 -4.24 -33.50 7.17
C ARG A 13 -2.81 -33.09 6.85
N ASP A 14 -1.89 -34.04 6.77
CA ASP A 14 -0.48 -33.76 6.46
C ASP A 14 -0.27 -33.34 5.01
N VAL A 15 -0.98 -33.95 4.05
CA VAL A 15 -0.92 -33.51 2.65
C VAL A 15 -1.47 -32.09 2.48
N ASN A 16 -2.59 -31.78 3.14
CA ASN A 16 -3.20 -30.44 3.10
C ASN A 16 -2.31 -29.39 3.76
N LYS A 17 -1.64 -29.74 4.86
CA LYS A 17 -0.67 -28.87 5.54
C LYS A 17 0.54 -28.58 4.65
N CYS A 18 1.08 -29.60 3.96
CA CYS A 18 2.17 -29.45 3.00
C CYS A 18 1.75 -28.59 1.79
N LYS A 19 0.58 -28.84 1.18
CA LYS A 19 0.04 -28.03 0.08
C LYS A 19 -0.16 -26.57 0.48
N ASN A 20 -0.71 -26.31 1.68
CA ASN A 20 -0.90 -24.95 2.19
C ASN A 20 0.43 -24.25 2.46
N LYS A 21 1.44 -24.96 2.96
CA LYS A 21 2.78 -24.40 3.19
C LYS A 21 3.49 -24.06 1.87
N ILE A 22 3.41 -24.93 0.87
CA ILE A 22 3.96 -24.70 -0.48
C ILE A 22 3.24 -23.51 -1.13
N THR A 23 1.90 -23.50 -1.11
CA THR A 23 1.10 -22.40 -1.66
C THR A 23 1.47 -21.09 -0.97
N LYS A 24 1.52 -21.05 0.36
CA LYS A 24 1.88 -19.83 1.11
C LYS A 24 3.31 -19.38 0.83
N LYS A 25 4.28 -20.30 0.72
CA LYS A 25 5.67 -19.99 0.37
C LYS A 25 5.79 -19.41 -1.05
N ASN A 26 5.04 -19.97 -2.00
CA ASN A 26 5.01 -19.49 -3.39
C ASN A 26 4.37 -18.11 -3.49
N ARG A 27 3.29 -17.86 -2.73
CA ARG A 27 2.66 -16.52 -2.63
C ARG A 27 3.66 -15.50 -2.09
N PHE A 28 4.34 -15.81 -0.97
CA PHE A 28 5.35 -14.91 -0.40
C PHE A 28 6.49 -14.57 -1.38
N ASN A 29 6.95 -15.53 -2.19
CA ASN A 29 7.98 -15.27 -3.20
C ASN A 29 7.45 -14.44 -4.39
N LEU A 30 6.23 -14.69 -4.87
CA LEU A 30 5.61 -13.91 -5.94
C LEU A 30 5.26 -12.48 -5.50
N ASP A 31 4.76 -12.34 -4.28
CA ASP A 31 4.33 -11.07 -3.71
C ASP A 31 5.54 -10.16 -3.39
N SER A 32 6.71 -10.74 -3.13
CA SER A 32 7.96 -10.02 -2.84
C SER A 32 8.55 -9.29 -4.06
N LEU A 33 8.36 -9.82 -5.28
CA LEU A 33 8.95 -9.25 -6.50
C LEU A 33 8.20 -8.02 -7.03
N THR A 34 6.91 -7.94 -6.74
CA THR A 34 6.01 -6.87 -7.21
C THR A 34 6.47 -5.44 -6.83
N PRO A 35 6.84 -5.14 -5.55
CA PRO A 35 7.31 -3.80 -5.18
C PRO A 35 8.63 -3.42 -5.83
N ILE A 36 9.54 -4.38 -6.03
CA ILE A 36 10.88 -4.14 -6.61
C ILE A 36 10.73 -3.70 -8.07
N ILE A 37 9.85 -4.38 -8.82
CA ILE A 37 9.53 -4.02 -10.21
C ILE A 37 8.88 -2.63 -10.27
N TYR A 38 7.95 -2.34 -9.35
CA TYR A 38 7.27 -1.05 -9.27
C TYR A 38 8.23 0.13 -9.02
N PHE A 39 9.14 0.02 -8.05
CA PHE A 39 10.13 1.08 -7.82
C PHE A 39 11.11 1.22 -8.99
N SER A 40 11.51 0.12 -9.62
CA SER A 40 12.45 0.16 -10.75
C SER A 40 11.88 0.91 -11.97
N THR A 41 10.62 0.65 -12.33
CA THR A 41 9.98 1.35 -13.46
C THR A 41 9.80 2.85 -13.18
N LEU A 42 9.47 3.23 -11.94
CA LEU A 42 9.39 4.64 -11.54
C LEU A 42 10.73 5.38 -11.72
N HIS A 43 11.86 4.77 -11.37
CA HIS A 43 13.18 5.39 -11.55
C HIS A 43 13.55 5.55 -13.03
N ILE A 44 13.20 4.58 -13.87
CA ILE A 44 13.44 4.67 -15.33
C ILE A 44 12.62 5.82 -15.93
N ILE A 45 11.35 5.95 -15.52
CA ILE A 45 10.47 7.05 -15.96
C ILE A 45 11.01 8.41 -15.48
N ALA A 46 11.56 8.50 -14.26
CA ALA A 46 12.15 9.73 -13.73
C ALA A 46 13.37 10.18 -14.55
N ILE A 47 14.26 9.26 -14.91
CA ILE A 47 15.43 9.56 -15.75
C ILE A 47 14.99 10.04 -17.13
N HIS A 48 14.00 9.38 -17.74
CA HIS A 48 13.45 9.80 -19.02
C HIS A 48 12.80 11.20 -18.96
N GLY A 49 12.08 11.49 -17.86
CA GLY A 49 11.50 12.80 -17.60
C GLY A 49 12.55 13.91 -17.48
N LEU A 50 13.68 13.63 -16.82
CA LEU A 50 14.77 14.58 -16.65
C LEU A 50 15.43 14.97 -17.98
N ILE A 51 15.56 14.03 -18.92
CA ILE A 51 16.12 14.31 -20.25
C ILE A 51 15.12 15.14 -21.08
N THR A 52 13.83 14.86 -20.95
CA THR A 52 12.78 15.50 -21.75
C THR A 52 12.49 16.93 -21.29
N ILE A 53 12.81 17.30 -20.04
CA ILE A 53 12.48 18.60 -19.42
C ILE A 53 13.04 19.80 -20.19
N PHE A 54 14.20 19.65 -20.83
CA PHE A 54 14.86 20.72 -21.58
C PHE A 54 14.17 21.06 -22.90
N SER A 55 13.34 20.16 -23.44
CA SER A 55 12.63 20.32 -24.71
C SER A 55 11.14 20.64 -24.55
N LEU A 56 10.64 20.77 -23.32
CA LEU A 56 9.22 20.94 -23.01
C LEU A 56 8.81 22.41 -22.96
N LYS A 57 7.52 22.68 -23.26
CA LYS A 57 6.94 24.01 -23.13
C LYS A 57 6.90 24.43 -21.66
N VAL A 58 7.19 25.71 -21.40
CA VAL A 58 7.15 26.31 -20.05
C VAL A 58 5.81 26.05 -19.32
N LYS A 59 4.69 26.00 -20.06
CA LYS A 59 3.37 25.65 -19.51
C LYS A 59 3.34 24.26 -18.86
N THR A 60 4.01 23.27 -19.44
CA THR A 60 4.07 21.91 -18.90
C THR A 60 4.96 21.83 -17.67
N ILE A 61 6.04 22.61 -17.63
CA ILE A 61 6.93 22.70 -16.47
C ILE A 61 6.20 23.36 -15.29
N LEU A 62 5.47 24.44 -15.53
CA LEU A 62 4.68 25.11 -14.50
C LEU A 62 3.56 24.20 -13.96
N TRP A 63 2.89 23.46 -14.85
CA TRP A 63 1.90 22.46 -14.46
C TRP A 63 2.49 21.35 -13.59
N LEU A 64 3.69 20.87 -13.92
CA LEU A 64 4.40 19.85 -13.14
C LEU A 64 4.76 20.35 -11.73
N LEU A 65 5.29 21.57 -11.61
CA LEU A 65 5.59 22.20 -10.31
C LEU A 65 4.32 22.36 -9.45
N PHE A 66 3.21 22.78 -10.06
CA PHE A 66 1.95 22.94 -9.36
C PHE A 66 1.44 21.62 -8.77
N LEU A 67 1.48 20.53 -9.55
CA LEU A 67 1.11 19.20 -9.06
C LEU A 67 2.06 18.69 -7.97
N TYR A 68 3.35 19.01 -8.06
CA TYR A 68 4.35 18.64 -7.06
C TYR A 68 4.04 19.26 -5.69
N GLU A 69 3.76 20.57 -5.65
CA GLU A 69 3.41 21.29 -4.42
C GLU A 69 2.13 20.73 -3.76
N ILE A 70 1.09 20.46 -4.57
CA ILE A 70 -0.14 19.83 -4.09
C ILE A 70 0.15 18.46 -3.47
N GLY A 71 1.04 17.69 -4.10
CA GLY A 71 1.52 16.41 -3.58
C GLY A 71 2.16 16.56 -2.20
N CYS A 72 3.17 17.43 -2.08
CA CYS A 72 3.90 17.70 -0.85
C CYS A 72 2.99 18.15 0.31
N ILE A 73 1.99 19.00 0.03
CA ILE A 73 1.01 19.44 1.02
C ILE A 73 0.14 18.26 1.49
N GLY A 74 -0.30 17.39 0.59
CA GLY A 74 -1.08 16.20 0.92
C GLY A 74 -0.38 15.26 1.92
N ILE A 75 0.93 15.06 1.76
CA ILE A 75 1.73 14.20 2.65
C ILE A 75 2.01 14.90 3.99
N THR A 76 2.49 16.13 3.94
CA THR A 76 2.98 16.87 5.11
C THR A 76 1.84 17.34 6.01
N ALA A 77 0.75 17.83 5.43
CA ALA A 77 -0.42 18.26 6.20
C ALA A 77 -1.33 17.07 6.56
N GLY A 78 -1.47 16.08 5.67
CA GLY A 78 -2.35 14.93 5.86
C GLY A 78 -1.76 13.85 6.76
N ALA A 79 -0.86 13.03 6.23
CA ALA A 79 -0.28 11.90 6.96
C ALA A 79 0.47 12.36 8.23
N HIS A 80 1.35 13.35 8.08
CA HIS A 80 2.25 13.78 9.16
C HIS A 80 1.57 14.62 10.24
N ARG A 81 0.88 15.73 9.89
CA ARG A 81 0.29 16.64 10.89
C ARG A 81 -1.11 16.22 11.38
N LEU A 82 -1.97 15.73 10.47
CA LEU A 82 -3.35 15.45 10.81
C LEU A 82 -3.56 14.05 11.38
N TRP A 83 -2.98 13.03 10.75
CA TRP A 83 -3.19 11.63 11.17
C TRP A 83 -2.24 11.16 12.27
N SER A 84 -0.98 11.62 12.27
CA SER A 84 0.00 11.23 13.31
C SER A 84 -0.05 12.08 14.56
N HIS A 85 0.05 13.40 14.42
CA HIS A 85 0.10 14.27 15.59
C HIS A 85 -1.25 14.78 16.07
N ARG A 86 -2.35 14.49 15.35
CA ARG A 86 -3.72 14.98 15.61
C ARG A 86 -3.74 16.43 16.12
N SER A 87 -2.90 17.28 15.52
CA SER A 87 -2.56 18.59 16.09
C SER A 87 -3.66 19.63 15.84
N TYR A 88 -4.62 19.33 14.93
CA TYR A 88 -5.69 20.23 14.55
C TYR A 88 -7.07 19.56 14.60
N LYS A 89 -8.05 20.28 15.16
CA LYS A 89 -9.47 19.92 15.13
C LYS A 89 -10.05 20.40 13.80
N VAL A 90 -10.01 19.54 12.78
CA VAL A 90 -10.46 19.86 11.41
C VAL A 90 -11.96 19.67 11.24
N ASN A 91 -12.59 20.64 10.56
CA ASN A 91 -13.95 20.55 10.04
C ASN A 91 -14.02 19.57 8.85
N LEU A 92 -15.18 18.96 8.63
CA LEU A 92 -15.42 17.98 7.55
C LEU A 92 -14.90 18.39 6.15
N PRO A 93 -15.10 19.63 5.63
CA PRO A 93 -14.65 19.99 4.30
C PRO A 93 -13.11 19.99 4.18
N LEU A 94 -12.41 20.46 5.21
CA LEU A 94 -10.96 20.54 5.21
C LEU A 94 -10.31 19.14 5.20
N LYS A 95 -10.96 18.18 5.87
CA LYS A 95 -10.50 16.78 5.88
C LYS A 95 -10.62 16.12 4.51
N LEU A 96 -11.67 16.44 3.74
CA LEU A 96 -11.86 15.90 2.38
C LEU A 96 -10.83 16.44 1.40
N ILE A 97 -10.51 17.74 1.49
CA ILE A 97 -9.48 18.38 0.66
C ILE A 97 -8.11 17.74 0.92
N ILE A 98 -7.74 17.58 2.20
CA ILE A 98 -6.48 16.94 2.58
C ILE A 98 -6.43 15.47 2.11
N LEU A 99 -7.56 14.76 2.18
CA LEU A 99 -7.66 13.38 1.67
C LEU A 99 -7.53 13.32 0.14
N ALA A 100 -8.12 14.27 -0.59
CA ALA A 100 -7.99 14.37 -2.03
C ALA A 100 -6.54 14.61 -2.44
N PHE A 101 -5.83 15.54 -1.78
CA PHE A 101 -4.41 15.77 -2.02
C PHE A 101 -3.54 14.56 -1.66
N PHE A 102 -3.84 13.88 -0.56
CA PHE A 102 -3.14 12.65 -0.19
C PHE A 102 -3.34 11.54 -1.25
N SER A 103 -4.54 11.43 -1.84
CA SER A 103 -4.83 10.45 -2.89
C SER A 103 -3.98 10.64 -4.16
N VAL A 104 -3.53 11.86 -4.47
CA VAL A 104 -2.68 12.15 -5.63
C VAL A 104 -1.26 11.58 -5.45
N ASN A 105 -0.82 11.35 -4.21
CA ASN A 105 0.55 10.92 -3.90
C ASN A 105 0.79 9.41 -4.03
N ALA A 106 -0.22 8.63 -4.45
CA ALA A 106 -0.12 7.18 -4.69
C ALA A 106 0.50 6.35 -3.56
N GLN A 107 0.50 6.85 -2.32
CA GLN A 107 0.99 6.10 -1.17
C GLN A 107 -0.01 4.99 -0.80
N VAL A 108 0.51 3.82 -0.45
CA VAL A 108 -0.32 2.65 -0.09
C VAL A 108 -1.07 2.98 1.20
N ILE A 109 -2.38 3.21 1.07
CA ILE A 109 -3.28 3.26 2.22
C ILE A 109 -3.33 1.86 2.81
N ILE A 110 -2.72 1.66 3.98
CA ILE A 110 -2.78 0.39 4.69
C ILE A 110 -4.23 0.19 5.13
N LYS A 111 -4.99 -0.61 4.37
CA LYS A 111 -6.30 -1.08 4.81
C LYS A 111 -6.09 -1.90 6.08
N LYS A 112 -6.45 -1.34 7.23
CA LYS A 112 -6.51 -2.10 8.48
C LYS A 112 -7.46 -3.27 8.27
N LYS A 113 -6.92 -4.49 8.21
CA LYS A 113 -7.71 -5.70 8.36
C LYS A 113 -8.24 -5.69 9.78
N LYS A 114 -9.56 -5.58 9.96
CA LYS A 114 -10.21 -5.67 11.27
C LYS A 114 -10.04 -7.10 11.78
N ILE A 115 -8.97 -7.33 12.54
CA ILE A 115 -8.83 -8.54 13.36
C ILE A 115 -9.76 -8.30 14.54
N ASN A 116 -10.85 -9.08 14.60
CA ASN A 116 -11.81 -9.00 15.70
C ASN A 116 -11.13 -9.59 16.96
N ASN A 117 -10.44 -8.73 17.71
CA ASN A 117 -9.87 -9.07 19.00
C ASN A 117 -10.77 -8.45 20.07
N ASN A 118 -11.35 -9.29 20.93
CA ASN A 118 -12.40 -8.95 21.88
C ASN A 118 -11.96 -8.06 23.05
N ASN A 119 -10.85 -7.34 22.92
CA ASN A 119 -10.33 -6.48 23.97
C ASN A 119 -10.13 -5.10 23.38
N ASN A 120 -10.92 -4.15 23.91
CA ASN A 120 -10.88 -2.73 23.60
C ASN A 120 -9.43 -2.20 23.62
N GLN A 121 -8.81 -2.11 22.45
CA GLN A 121 -7.61 -1.32 22.23
C GLN A 121 -7.81 -0.46 20.99
N THR A 122 -8.32 0.74 21.25
CA THR A 122 -8.13 1.92 20.42
C THR A 122 -6.63 2.24 20.37
N ILE A 123 -5.93 1.81 19.32
CA ILE A 123 -4.65 2.41 18.97
C ILE A 123 -4.76 3.15 17.64
N SER A 124 -4.99 4.44 17.87
CA SER A 124 -4.69 5.62 17.08
C SER A 124 -3.46 5.46 16.17
N CYS A 125 -3.52 6.16 15.04
CA CYS A 125 -2.44 6.38 14.08
C CYS A 125 -1.85 5.14 13.39
N VAL A 126 -2.43 4.77 12.24
CA VAL A 126 -1.70 4.09 11.16
C VAL A 126 -1.94 4.95 9.93
N ILE A 127 -0.85 5.47 9.37
CA ILE A 127 -0.79 6.09 8.04
C ILE A 127 -1.04 4.99 7.00
#